data_AF-A0A3G6MXA6-F1
#
_entry.id   AF-A0A3G6MXA6-F1
#
_cell.length_a   1.000
_cell.length_b   1.000
_cell.length_c   1.000
_cell.angle_alpha   90.00
_cell.angle_beta   90.00
_cell.angle_gamma   90.00
#
_symmetry.space_group_name_H-M   'P 1'
#
loop_
_entity.id
_entity.type
_entity.pdbx_description
1 polymer ?
#
loop_
_entity_poly.entity_id
_entity_poly.type
_entity_poly.pdbx_seq_one_letter_code
_entity_poly.pdbx_strand_id
1 'polypeptide(L)'
;MKQSLIMFFTVLGFILNAQIIKTKRGIVSLDGNHVAKISSKSGEYTFMDLKETPIFTMEFVDKSVVDSVRDSYVKLNRVYNREKTLDMDYISPSAFSGDERSAVYTCIKALKIIDERGINVKNLDELFKNMPKRKLDTKTKEAYTTRSKIDRLNITVNNVGEILSNGVPVGYFTNLPVSFGSEDTISDKTFVDIEIYDAKSKLIGRYSTTTKRITTAGGKVFTLYREMSGRASILKFPTYKALAERMAILDPNFIKVQDKIIVGEVVKDGVEKDKK
;
A
#
# COMPACT_ATOMS: atom_id res chain seq x y z
N MET A 1 48.14 -27.27 -3.92
CA MET A 1 47.22 -26.10 -3.95
C MET A 1 46.17 -26.15 -5.06
N LYS A 2 46.49 -26.47 -6.33
CA LYS A 2 45.48 -26.50 -7.41
C LYS A 2 44.39 -27.58 -7.24
N GLN A 3 44.75 -28.78 -6.79
CA GLN A 3 43.79 -29.89 -6.58
C GLN A 3 42.80 -29.61 -5.43
N SER A 4 43.27 -29.03 -4.32
CA SER A 4 42.42 -28.66 -3.19
C SER A 4 41.41 -27.56 -3.55
N LEU A 5 41.80 -26.61 -4.42
CA LEU A 5 40.90 -25.58 -4.93
C LEU A 5 39.81 -26.16 -5.84
N ILE A 6 40.19 -27.08 -6.74
CA ILE A 6 39.24 -27.76 -7.65
C ILE A 6 38.22 -28.58 -6.85
N MET A 7 38.68 -29.31 -5.83
CA MET A 7 37.82 -30.12 -4.94
C MET A 7 36.87 -29.23 -4.12
N PHE A 8 37.33 -28.07 -3.65
CA PHE A 8 36.48 -27.09 -2.97
C PHE A 8 35.40 -26.53 -3.90
N PHE A 9 35.73 -26.15 -5.14
CA PHE A 9 34.74 -25.66 -6.11
C PHE A 9 33.74 -26.73 -6.56
N THR A 10 34.15 -28.00 -6.64
CA THR A 10 33.22 -29.10 -6.98
C THR A 10 32.24 -29.37 -5.83
N VAL A 11 32.72 -29.40 -4.58
CA VAL A 11 31.85 -29.55 -3.40
C VAL A 11 30.91 -28.34 -3.25
N LEU A 12 31.39 -27.11 -3.49
CA LEU A 12 30.53 -25.92 -3.52
C LEU A 12 29.45 -26.02 -4.60
N GLY A 13 29.79 -26.56 -5.78
CA GLY A 13 28.86 -26.77 -6.88
C GLY A 13 27.70 -27.71 -6.55
N PHE A 14 27.95 -28.79 -5.78
CA PHE A 14 26.90 -29.70 -5.32
C PHE A 14 25.96 -29.08 -4.28
N ILE A 15 26.47 -28.18 -3.44
CA ILE A 15 25.69 -27.47 -2.42
C ILE A 15 24.86 -26.33 -3.05
N LEU A 16 25.28 -25.83 -4.22
CA LEU A 16 24.64 -24.73 -4.96
C LEU A 16 23.71 -25.20 -6.09
N ASN A 17 23.13 -26.40 -6.01
CA ASN A 17 22.09 -26.84 -6.95
C ASN A 17 20.85 -25.94 -6.82
N ALA A 18 20.86 -24.84 -7.55
CA ALA A 18 19.72 -23.95 -7.69
C ALA A 18 18.65 -24.70 -8.50
N GLN A 19 17.59 -25.13 -7.81
CA GLN A 19 16.41 -25.73 -8.45
C GLN A 19 15.95 -24.85 -9.62
N ILE A 20 15.84 -25.44 -10.81
CA ILE A 20 15.51 -24.72 -12.03
C ILE A 20 14.00 -24.56 -12.10
N ILE A 21 13.55 -23.32 -11.88
CA ILE A 21 12.14 -22.95 -12.01
C ILE A 21 11.92 -22.32 -13.38
N LYS A 22 11.00 -22.88 -14.16
CA LYS A 22 10.67 -22.37 -15.50
C LYS A 22 9.17 -22.24 -15.68
N THR A 23 8.73 -21.08 -16.16
CA THR A 23 7.34 -20.87 -16.58
C THR A 23 7.32 -20.57 -18.07
N LYS A 24 6.59 -21.37 -18.85
CA LYS A 24 6.46 -21.17 -20.30
C LYS A 24 5.05 -21.57 -20.74
N ARG A 25 4.38 -20.68 -21.48
CA ARG A 25 3.02 -20.90 -22.01
C ARG A 25 2.02 -21.34 -20.93
N GLY A 26 2.06 -20.71 -19.76
CA GLY A 26 1.16 -21.04 -18.64
C GLY A 26 1.45 -22.37 -17.95
N ILE A 27 2.58 -23.03 -18.23
CA ILE A 27 3.00 -24.25 -17.54
C ILE A 27 4.19 -23.93 -16.64
N VAL A 28 4.09 -24.33 -15.37
CA VAL A 28 5.15 -24.25 -14.36
C VAL A 28 5.90 -25.57 -14.33
N SER A 29 7.21 -25.50 -14.47
CA SER A 29 8.12 -26.64 -14.41
C SER A 29 9.19 -26.47 -13.34
N LEU A 30 9.49 -27.57 -12.66
CA LEU A 30 10.61 -27.72 -11.73
C LEU A 30 11.57 -28.77 -12.28
N ASP A 31 12.82 -28.38 -12.53
CA ASP A 31 13.87 -29.28 -13.03
C ASP A 31 13.47 -30.09 -14.28
N GLY A 32 12.64 -29.46 -15.13
CA GLY A 32 12.11 -30.07 -16.36
C GLY A 32 10.76 -30.76 -16.22
N ASN A 33 10.32 -31.09 -15.01
CA ASN A 33 9.02 -31.74 -14.76
C ASN A 33 7.89 -30.70 -14.68
N HIS A 34 6.79 -30.92 -15.39
CA HIS A 34 5.60 -30.08 -15.28
C HIS A 34 4.88 -30.35 -13.95
N VAL A 35 4.63 -29.31 -13.16
CA VAL A 35 4.07 -29.45 -11.81
C VAL A 35 2.75 -28.71 -11.63
N ALA A 36 2.54 -27.60 -12.33
CA ALA A 36 1.31 -26.82 -12.23
C ALA A 36 1.06 -26.04 -13.53
N LYS A 37 -0.15 -25.51 -13.65
CA LYS A 37 -0.52 -24.51 -14.67
C LYS A 37 -0.83 -23.18 -14.01
N ILE A 38 -0.59 -22.10 -14.74
CA ILE A 38 -0.86 -20.73 -14.32
C ILE A 38 -1.54 -19.99 -15.47
N SER A 39 -2.60 -19.24 -15.15
CA SER A 39 -3.23 -18.30 -16.06
C SER A 39 -3.32 -16.93 -15.40
N SER A 40 -3.36 -15.87 -16.21
CA SER A 40 -3.50 -14.49 -15.74
C SER A 40 -4.72 -13.86 -16.38
N LYS A 41 -5.59 -13.26 -15.57
CA LYS A 41 -6.73 -12.46 -16.03
C LYS A 41 -6.84 -11.22 -15.16
N SER A 42 -6.80 -10.04 -15.77
CA SER A 42 -6.98 -8.76 -15.08
C SER A 42 -6.05 -8.53 -13.87
N GLY A 43 -4.82 -9.03 -13.92
CA GLY A 43 -3.84 -8.89 -12.83
C GLY A 43 -3.95 -9.95 -11.71
N GLU A 44 -4.92 -10.86 -11.80
CA GLU A 44 -5.04 -12.02 -10.93
C GLU A 44 -4.44 -13.26 -11.59
N TYR A 45 -3.53 -13.94 -10.89
CA TYR A 45 -2.87 -15.17 -11.31
C TYR A 45 -3.58 -16.37 -10.70
N THR A 46 -4.18 -17.21 -11.55
CA THR A 46 -4.86 -18.45 -11.11
C THR A 46 -3.92 -19.64 -11.28
N PHE A 47 -3.66 -20.34 -10.17
CA PHE A 47 -2.85 -21.55 -10.15
C PHE A 47 -3.75 -22.78 -10.20
N MET A 48 -3.44 -23.67 -11.13
CA MET A 48 -4.19 -24.88 -11.44
C MET A 48 -3.30 -26.11 -11.36
N ASP A 49 -3.90 -27.26 -11.08
CA ASP A 49 -3.22 -28.54 -11.30
C ASP A 49 -3.00 -28.80 -12.82
N LEU A 50 -2.31 -29.89 -13.16
CA LEU A 50 -2.07 -30.23 -14.56
C LEU A 50 -3.36 -30.60 -15.32
N LYS A 51 -4.43 -30.96 -14.61
CA LYS A 51 -5.77 -31.24 -15.13
C LYS A 51 -6.62 -29.98 -15.29
N GLU A 52 -6.05 -28.80 -15.08
CA GLU A 52 -6.71 -27.49 -15.20
C GLU A 52 -7.76 -27.20 -14.12
N THR A 53 -7.68 -27.89 -12.99
CA THR A 53 -8.52 -27.59 -11.82
C THR A 53 -7.93 -26.38 -11.07
N PRO A 54 -8.64 -25.24 -10.95
CA PRO A 54 -8.16 -24.09 -10.21
C PRO A 54 -8.13 -24.34 -8.70
N ILE A 55 -6.99 -24.07 -8.06
CA ILE A 55 -6.79 -24.35 -6.63
C ILE A 55 -6.78 -23.04 -5.82
N PHE A 56 -5.98 -22.07 -6.26
CA PHE A 56 -5.84 -20.78 -5.59
C PHE A 56 -5.51 -19.66 -6.58
N THR A 57 -5.71 -18.43 -6.15
CA THR A 57 -5.34 -17.22 -6.90
C THR A 57 -4.37 -16.36 -6.12
N MET A 58 -3.57 -15.59 -6.86
CA MET A 58 -2.61 -14.63 -6.33
C MET A 58 -2.73 -13.30 -7.09
N GLU A 59 -2.93 -12.20 -6.37
CA GLU A 59 -3.02 -10.85 -6.92
C GLU A 59 -1.87 -10.01 -6.37
N PHE A 60 -1.18 -9.24 -7.22
CA PHE A 60 -0.20 -8.25 -6.76
C PHE A 60 -0.91 -6.95 -6.40
N VAL A 61 -0.78 -6.53 -5.15
CA VAL A 61 -1.30 -5.26 -4.66
C VAL A 61 -0.14 -4.29 -4.51
N ASP A 62 -0.28 -3.11 -5.13
CA ASP A 62 0.68 -2.03 -5.02
C ASP A 62 -0.03 -0.74 -4.57
N LYS A 63 -0.10 -0.54 -3.25
CA LYS A 63 -0.89 0.50 -2.61
C LYS A 63 -0.03 1.69 -2.22
N SER A 64 -0.46 2.91 -2.56
CA SER A 64 0.12 4.12 -1.98
C SER A 64 -0.38 4.29 -0.53
N VAL A 65 0.55 4.49 0.41
CA VAL A 65 0.23 4.66 1.84
C VAL A 65 0.22 6.15 2.17
N VAL A 66 1.39 6.79 2.11
CA VAL A 66 1.60 8.24 2.27
C VAL A 66 2.81 8.61 1.41
N ASP A 67 2.74 9.75 0.73
CA ASP A 67 3.83 10.28 -0.11
C ASP A 67 4.30 9.29 -1.19
N SER A 68 5.61 9.06 -1.27
CA SER A 68 6.25 8.08 -2.15
C SER A 68 6.38 6.70 -1.52
N VAL A 69 5.80 6.49 -0.32
CA VAL A 69 5.82 5.19 0.34
C VAL A 69 4.69 4.34 -0.23
N ARG A 70 5.10 3.35 -1.01
CA ARG A 70 4.22 2.31 -1.54
C ARG A 70 4.41 1.03 -0.75
N ASP A 71 3.30 0.38 -0.45
CA ASP A 71 3.26 -0.94 0.12
C ASP A 71 2.89 -1.94 -0.98
N SER A 72 3.84 -2.81 -1.33
CA SER A 72 3.67 -3.82 -2.37
C SER A 72 3.66 -5.21 -1.75
N TYR A 73 2.62 -5.99 -2.04
CA TYR A 73 2.41 -7.32 -1.47
C TYR A 73 1.58 -8.19 -2.40
N VAL A 74 1.43 -9.47 -2.06
CA VAL A 74 0.52 -10.37 -2.77
C VAL A 74 -0.66 -10.73 -1.88
N LYS A 75 -1.84 -10.79 -2.48
CA LYS A 75 -3.05 -11.32 -1.87
C LYS A 75 -3.30 -12.72 -2.42
N LEU A 76 -3.31 -13.70 -1.54
CA LEU A 76 -3.58 -15.10 -1.84
C LEU A 76 -5.03 -15.41 -1.49
N ASN A 77 -5.75 -16.10 -2.38
CA ASN A 77 -7.12 -16.54 -2.14
C ASN A 77 -7.31 -18.00 -2.55
N ARG A 78 -8.12 -18.77 -1.81
CA ARG A 78 -8.48 -20.14 -2.18
C ARG A 78 -9.70 -20.12 -3.09
N VAL A 79 -9.65 -20.86 -4.19
CA VAL A 79 -10.77 -20.88 -5.15
C VAL A 79 -12.03 -21.50 -4.52
N TYR A 80 -11.85 -22.52 -3.67
CA TYR A 80 -12.93 -23.25 -2.99
C TYR A 80 -13.37 -22.60 -1.65
N ASN A 81 -12.68 -21.55 -1.18
CA ASN A 81 -13.06 -20.82 0.03
C ASN A 81 -12.62 -19.34 -0.10
N ARG A 82 -13.43 -18.58 -0.84
CA ARG A 82 -13.11 -17.20 -1.25
C ARG A 82 -13.26 -16.15 -0.15
N GLU A 83 -13.83 -16.52 0.99
CA GLU A 83 -14.13 -15.59 2.10
C GLU A 83 -12.87 -15.18 2.87
N LYS A 84 -11.81 -15.99 2.81
CA LYS A 84 -10.54 -15.69 3.48
C LYS A 84 -9.46 -15.39 2.46
N THR A 85 -9.02 -14.14 2.46
CA THR A 85 -7.83 -13.68 1.73
C THR A 85 -6.64 -13.55 2.68
N LEU A 86 -5.45 -13.83 2.18
CA LEU A 86 -4.21 -13.73 2.94
C LEU A 86 -3.25 -12.75 2.26
N ASP A 87 -2.91 -11.67 2.95
CA ASP A 87 -1.96 -10.67 2.47
C ASP A 87 -0.54 -11.03 2.91
N MET A 88 0.40 -11.09 1.97
CA MET A 88 1.74 -11.65 2.19
C MET A 88 2.83 -10.88 1.48
N ASP A 89 4.03 -10.90 2.05
CA ASP A 89 5.21 -10.46 1.31
C ASP A 89 5.56 -11.49 0.23
N TYR A 90 6.05 -11.02 -0.91
CA TYR A 90 6.47 -11.87 -2.02
C TYR A 90 7.98 -11.74 -2.25
N ILE A 91 8.53 -12.74 -2.94
CA ILE A 91 9.92 -12.71 -3.39
C ILE A 91 9.97 -12.79 -4.91
N SER A 92 10.96 -12.10 -5.47
CA SER A 92 11.18 -12.03 -6.90
C SER A 92 12.53 -12.67 -7.23
N PRO A 93 12.63 -13.50 -8.29
CA PRO A 93 13.92 -14.06 -8.69
C PRO A 93 14.89 -12.98 -9.19
N SER A 94 14.38 -11.84 -9.69
CA SER A 94 15.18 -10.66 -9.98
C SER A 94 14.36 -9.37 -9.94
N ALA A 95 14.99 -8.21 -10.05
CA ALA A 95 14.29 -6.93 -10.18
C ALA A 95 13.54 -6.76 -11.52
N PHE A 96 13.85 -7.62 -12.51
CA PHE A 96 13.30 -7.56 -13.87
C PHE A 96 12.36 -8.73 -14.20
N SER A 97 12.09 -9.62 -13.25
CA SER A 97 11.05 -10.62 -13.45
C SER A 97 9.68 -9.97 -13.45
N GLY A 98 8.90 -10.24 -14.49
CA GLY A 98 7.48 -9.89 -14.50
C GLY A 98 6.71 -10.63 -13.40
N ASP A 99 5.56 -10.07 -13.03
CA ASP A 99 4.71 -10.51 -11.93
C ASP A 99 4.39 -12.03 -11.98
N GLU A 100 4.19 -12.61 -13.17
CA GLU A 100 3.98 -14.06 -13.33
C GLU A 100 5.14 -14.89 -12.77
N ARG A 101 6.38 -14.54 -13.10
CA ARG A 101 7.56 -15.26 -12.62
C ARG A 101 7.74 -15.06 -11.12
N SER A 102 7.45 -13.87 -10.62
CA SER A 102 7.52 -13.55 -9.19
C SER A 102 6.47 -14.31 -8.38
N ALA A 103 5.25 -14.47 -8.91
CA ALA A 103 4.20 -15.28 -8.31
C ALA A 103 4.61 -16.74 -8.19
N VAL A 104 5.06 -17.32 -9.31
CA VAL A 104 5.53 -18.71 -9.36
C VAL A 104 6.70 -18.93 -8.40
N TYR A 105 7.70 -18.04 -8.44
CA TYR A 105 8.87 -18.13 -7.56
C TYR A 105 8.50 -18.02 -6.08
N THR A 106 7.59 -17.12 -5.72
CA THR A 106 7.06 -16.99 -4.36
C THR A 106 6.36 -18.27 -3.90
N CYS A 107 5.48 -18.84 -4.74
CA CYS A 107 4.74 -20.06 -4.42
C CYS A 107 5.66 -21.27 -4.17
N ILE A 108 6.77 -21.37 -4.92
CA ILE A 108 7.72 -22.49 -4.81
C ILE A 108 8.71 -22.25 -3.66
N LYS A 109 9.38 -21.10 -3.62
CA LYS A 109 10.53 -20.87 -2.72
C LYS A 109 10.16 -20.32 -1.36
N ALA A 110 9.21 -19.37 -1.28
CA ALA A 110 8.82 -18.76 -0.02
C ALA A 110 7.70 -19.55 0.67
N LEU A 111 6.64 -19.85 -0.08
CA LEU A 111 5.42 -20.45 0.48
C LEU A 111 5.46 -21.98 0.49
N LYS A 112 6.29 -22.59 -0.36
CA LYS A 112 6.38 -24.06 -0.52
C LYS A 112 5.02 -24.73 -0.76
N ILE A 113 4.13 -24.02 -1.46
CA ILE A 113 2.79 -24.52 -1.85
C ILE A 113 2.79 -25.17 -3.23
N ILE A 114 3.90 -25.09 -3.95
CA ILE A 114 4.17 -25.85 -5.18
C ILE A 114 5.50 -26.56 -5.01
N ASP A 115 5.50 -27.86 -5.23
CA ASP A 115 6.69 -28.72 -5.19
C ASP A 115 6.74 -29.64 -6.43
N GLU A 116 7.69 -30.57 -6.45
CA GLU A 116 7.90 -31.51 -7.56
C GLU A 116 6.68 -32.41 -7.86
N ARG A 117 5.77 -32.57 -6.90
CA ARG A 117 4.53 -33.35 -7.05
C ARG A 117 3.34 -32.52 -7.50
N GLY A 118 3.50 -31.19 -7.56
CA GLY A 118 2.46 -30.24 -7.97
C GLY A 118 2.05 -29.30 -6.85
N ILE A 119 0.78 -28.88 -6.87
CA ILE A 119 0.24 -27.97 -5.85
C ILE A 119 0.01 -28.74 -4.55
N ASN A 120 0.69 -28.33 -3.49
CA ASN A 120 0.59 -28.94 -2.16
C ASN A 120 -0.55 -28.29 -1.36
N VAL A 121 -1.74 -28.88 -1.47
CA VAL A 121 -2.96 -28.37 -0.80
C VAL A 121 -2.84 -28.38 0.72
N LYS A 122 -2.08 -29.32 1.30
CA LYS A 122 -1.86 -29.37 2.76
C LYS A 122 -1.09 -28.16 3.25
N ASN A 123 0.01 -27.81 2.58
CA ASN A 123 0.79 -26.62 2.91
C ASN A 123 -0.02 -25.34 2.67
N LEU A 124 -0.83 -25.31 1.61
CA LEU A 124 -1.75 -24.20 1.37
C LEU A 124 -2.75 -24.04 2.53
N ASP A 125 -3.39 -25.12 2.98
CA ASP A 125 -4.32 -25.07 4.11
C ASP A 125 -3.64 -24.69 5.43
N GLU A 126 -2.42 -25.17 5.67
CA GLU A 126 -1.62 -24.78 6.82
C GLU A 126 -1.29 -23.29 6.80
N LEU A 127 -0.96 -22.74 5.63
CA LEU A 127 -0.68 -21.31 5.47
C LEU A 127 -1.89 -20.44 5.84
N PHE A 128 -3.11 -20.87 5.49
CA PHE A 128 -4.35 -20.18 5.87
C PHE A 128 -4.75 -20.38 7.33
N LYS A 129 -4.25 -21.43 8.00
CA LYS A 129 -4.42 -21.63 9.46
C LYS A 129 -3.42 -20.79 10.25
N ASN A 130 -2.17 -20.75 9.80
CA ASN A 130 -1.05 -20.06 10.44
C ASN A 130 -0.62 -18.85 9.59
N MET A 131 -1.51 -17.88 9.49
CA MET A 131 -1.32 -16.70 8.65
C MET A 131 -0.04 -15.93 9.06
N PRO A 132 1.01 -15.89 8.22
CA PRO A 132 2.22 -15.17 8.57
C PRO A 132 1.94 -13.67 8.56
N LYS A 133 2.43 -12.97 9.60
CA LYS A 133 2.36 -11.51 9.62
C LYS A 133 3.38 -10.94 8.64
N ARG A 134 2.93 -9.98 7.83
CA ARG A 134 3.79 -9.22 6.92
C ARG A 134 4.87 -8.47 7.66
N LYS A 135 6.08 -8.48 7.10
CA LYS A 135 7.26 -7.79 7.65
C LYS A 135 7.42 -6.45 6.97
N LEU A 136 6.64 -5.48 7.42
CA LEU A 136 6.79 -4.09 6.97
C LEU A 136 8.14 -3.53 7.43
N ASP A 137 8.85 -2.89 6.50
CA ASP A 137 10.05 -2.11 6.81
C ASP A 137 9.70 -0.87 7.65
N THR A 138 10.71 -0.25 8.26
CA THR A 138 10.52 0.90 9.16
C THR A 138 9.82 2.08 8.47
N LYS A 139 10.17 2.37 7.21
CA LYS A 139 9.60 3.48 6.45
C LYS A 139 8.10 3.24 6.19
N THR A 140 7.74 2.01 5.82
CA THR A 140 6.33 1.62 5.60
C THR A 140 5.52 1.65 6.90
N LYS A 141 6.09 1.20 8.03
CA LYS A 141 5.43 1.29 9.36
C LYS A 141 5.16 2.73 9.77
N GLU A 142 6.14 3.62 9.61
CA GLU A 142 5.99 5.05 9.90
C GLU A 142 4.94 5.70 9.00
N ALA A 143 4.92 5.34 7.71
CA ALA A 143 3.90 5.81 6.77
C ALA A 143 2.49 5.37 7.18
N TYR A 144 2.29 4.11 7.58
CA TYR A 144 1.01 3.64 8.10
C TYR A 144 0.58 4.34 9.39
N THR A 145 1.53 4.60 10.29
CA THR A 145 1.28 5.36 11.51
C THR A 145 0.82 6.79 11.17
N THR A 146 1.49 7.42 10.21
CA THR A 146 1.14 8.75 9.71
C THR A 146 -0.23 8.75 9.06
N ARG A 147 -0.53 7.78 8.18
CA ARG A 147 -1.85 7.62 7.56
C ARG A 147 -2.95 7.48 8.60
N SER A 148 -2.74 6.63 9.61
CA SER A 148 -3.72 6.43 10.69
C SER A 148 -3.98 7.72 11.47
N LYS A 149 -2.94 8.54 11.73
CA LYS A 149 -3.12 9.86 12.37
C LYS A 149 -3.98 10.79 11.51
N ILE A 150 -3.75 10.84 10.19
CA ILE A 150 -4.52 11.67 9.25
C ILE A 150 -5.97 11.19 9.15
N ASP A 151 -6.19 9.88 9.04
CA ASP A 151 -7.52 9.30 8.94
C ASP A 151 -8.37 9.64 10.18
N ARG A 152 -7.75 9.71 11.37
CA ARG A 152 -8.41 10.17 12.62
C ARG A 152 -8.79 11.65 12.64
N LEU A 153 -8.11 12.48 11.85
CA LEU A 153 -8.47 13.89 11.72
C LEU A 153 -9.75 14.07 10.88
N ASN A 154 -10.14 13.05 10.11
CA ASN A 154 -11.32 13.05 9.25
C ASN A 154 -11.47 14.37 8.49
N ILE A 155 -10.40 14.74 7.76
CA ILE A 155 -10.33 16.03 7.09
C ILE A 155 -11.28 16.03 5.90
N THR A 156 -12.13 17.05 5.85
CA THR A 156 -13.00 17.36 4.71
C THR A 156 -12.84 18.83 4.34
N VAL A 157 -13.20 19.15 3.10
CA VAL A 157 -13.24 20.53 2.61
C VAL A 157 -14.66 20.76 2.14
N ASN A 158 -15.29 21.86 2.54
CA ASN A 158 -16.65 22.18 2.06
C ASN A 158 -16.60 23.00 0.76
N ASN A 159 -17.77 23.31 0.20
CA ASN A 159 -17.88 24.03 -1.07
C ASN A 159 -17.56 25.53 -0.96
N VAL A 160 -17.23 26.04 0.23
CA VAL A 160 -16.78 27.42 0.45
C VAL A 160 -15.26 27.48 0.66
N GLY A 161 -14.59 26.32 0.71
CA GLY A 161 -13.14 26.24 0.88
C GLY A 161 -12.69 26.12 2.33
N GLU A 162 -13.62 25.96 3.28
CA GLU A 162 -13.26 25.71 4.67
C GLU A 162 -12.74 24.28 4.84
N ILE A 163 -11.66 24.17 5.59
CA ILE A 163 -11.05 22.91 5.99
C ILE A 163 -11.66 22.52 7.33
N LEU A 164 -12.33 21.38 7.36
CA LEU A 164 -12.98 20.81 8.53
C LEU A 164 -12.18 19.62 9.03
N SER A 165 -12.01 19.49 10.34
CA SER A 165 -11.53 18.27 10.99
C SER A 165 -12.63 17.76 11.91
N ASN A 166 -13.11 16.54 11.67
CA ASN A 166 -14.26 15.97 12.38
C ASN A 166 -15.49 16.91 12.40
N GLY A 167 -15.71 17.66 11.31
CA GLY A 167 -16.81 18.62 11.18
C GLY A 167 -16.57 20.01 11.80
N VAL A 168 -15.43 20.23 12.46
CA VAL A 168 -15.07 21.53 13.06
C VAL A 168 -14.15 22.32 12.10
N PRO A 169 -14.44 23.60 11.80
CA PRO A 169 -13.55 24.45 11.01
C PRO A 169 -12.20 24.64 11.70
N VAL A 170 -11.13 24.30 10.98
CA VAL A 170 -9.74 24.41 11.45
C VAL A 170 -8.89 25.33 10.57
N GLY A 171 -9.37 25.64 9.37
CA GLY A 171 -8.70 26.53 8.44
C GLY A 171 -9.53 26.75 7.18
N TYR A 172 -8.96 27.43 6.19
CA TYR A 172 -9.60 27.65 4.90
C TYR A 172 -8.56 27.86 3.80
N PHE A 173 -8.98 27.60 2.57
CA PHE A 173 -8.24 27.94 1.37
C PHE A 173 -8.65 29.33 0.87
N THR A 174 -7.70 30.06 0.28
CA THR A 174 -7.99 31.25 -0.53
C THR A 174 -7.45 31.06 -1.95
N ASN A 175 -7.78 31.99 -2.83
CA ASN A 175 -7.50 31.92 -4.27
C ASN A 175 -8.14 30.71 -4.97
N LEU A 176 -9.34 30.34 -4.50
CA LEU A 176 -10.13 29.28 -5.12
C LEU A 176 -10.73 29.74 -6.45
N PRO A 177 -10.85 28.84 -7.44
CA PRO A 177 -11.53 29.16 -8.69
C PRO A 177 -13.00 29.49 -8.46
N VAL A 178 -13.59 30.29 -9.36
CA VAL A 178 -15.01 30.70 -9.28
C VAL A 178 -15.97 29.49 -9.29
N SER A 179 -15.58 28.39 -9.95
CA SER A 179 -16.35 27.15 -10.04
C SER A 179 -15.91 26.09 -9.02
N PHE A 180 -15.37 26.48 -7.87
CA PHE A 180 -14.82 25.56 -6.88
C PHE A 180 -15.86 24.57 -6.34
N GLY A 181 -15.57 23.28 -6.45
CA GLY A 181 -16.18 22.18 -5.72
C GLY A 181 -15.20 21.49 -4.78
N SER A 182 -15.68 21.04 -3.63
CA SER A 182 -14.87 20.34 -2.61
C SER A 182 -14.16 19.07 -3.12
N GLU A 183 -14.78 18.36 -4.06
CA GLU A 183 -14.26 17.15 -4.69
C GLU A 183 -13.45 17.43 -5.96
N ASP A 184 -13.32 18.71 -6.36
CA ASP A 184 -12.59 19.06 -7.56
C ASP A 184 -11.10 18.78 -7.40
N THR A 185 -10.50 18.35 -8.50
CA THR A 185 -9.05 18.25 -8.62
C THR A 185 -8.47 19.57 -9.11
N ILE A 186 -7.31 19.97 -8.59
CA ILE A 186 -6.66 21.23 -8.96
C ILE A 186 -5.99 21.06 -10.31
N SER A 187 -6.66 21.54 -11.36
CA SER A 187 -6.20 21.48 -12.75
C SER A 187 -4.92 22.28 -12.98
N ASP A 188 -4.13 21.88 -13.99
CA ASP A 188 -3.01 22.68 -14.53
C ASP A 188 -3.41 24.05 -15.05
N LYS A 189 -4.70 24.28 -15.32
CA LYS A 189 -5.21 25.58 -15.78
C LYS A 189 -5.42 26.60 -14.64
N THR A 190 -5.22 26.19 -13.39
CA THR A 190 -5.25 27.11 -12.24
C THR A 190 -3.88 27.75 -12.09
N PHE A 191 -3.72 28.99 -12.56
CA PHE A 191 -2.44 29.71 -12.54
C PHE A 191 -2.19 30.50 -11.24
N VAL A 192 -3.12 30.45 -10.29
CA VAL A 192 -3.01 31.14 -9.01
C VAL A 192 -2.62 30.13 -7.93
N ASP A 193 -1.59 30.47 -7.16
CA ASP A 193 -1.19 29.69 -6.01
C ASP A 193 -2.30 29.70 -4.94
N ILE A 194 -2.60 28.53 -4.41
CA ILE A 194 -3.61 28.35 -3.37
C ILE A 194 -2.95 28.60 -2.02
N GLU A 195 -3.50 29.51 -1.23
CA GLU A 195 -3.01 29.77 0.12
C GLU A 195 -3.89 29.07 1.16
N ILE A 196 -3.27 28.73 2.29
CA ILE A 196 -3.88 27.93 3.36
C ILE A 196 -3.72 28.70 4.66
N TYR A 197 -4.85 29.01 5.29
CA TYR A 197 -4.92 29.76 6.53
C TYR A 197 -5.51 28.90 7.65
N ASP A 198 -5.13 29.17 8.89
CA ASP A 198 -5.81 28.61 10.06
C ASP A 198 -7.13 29.34 10.35
N ALA A 199 -7.90 28.82 11.31
CA ALA A 199 -9.15 29.43 11.76
C ALA A 199 -8.99 30.85 12.36
N LYS A 200 -7.75 31.29 12.63
CA LYS A 200 -7.42 32.64 13.14
C LYS A 200 -6.87 33.55 12.03
N SER A 201 -7.02 33.15 10.77
CA SER A 201 -6.53 33.89 9.60
C SER A 201 -5.01 34.09 9.55
N LYS A 202 -4.24 33.21 10.20
CA LYS A 202 -2.79 33.15 10.05
C LYS A 202 -2.45 32.28 8.85
N LEU A 203 -1.58 32.76 7.96
CA LEU A 203 -1.06 31.96 6.84
C LEU A 203 -0.24 30.78 7.38
N ILE A 204 -0.66 29.56 7.03
CA ILE A 204 -0.01 28.30 7.42
C ILE A 204 0.81 27.73 6.26
N GLY A 205 0.43 28.02 5.02
CA GLY A 205 1.25 27.68 3.88
C GLY A 205 0.62 28.01 2.54
N ARG A 206 1.32 27.63 1.48
CA ARG A 206 0.95 27.88 0.10
C ARG A 206 1.22 26.65 -0.75
N TYR A 207 0.27 26.29 -1.60
CA TYR A 207 0.46 25.33 -2.68
C TYR A 207 0.68 26.08 -3.99
N SER A 208 1.85 25.88 -4.58
CA SER A 208 2.17 26.43 -5.89
C SER A 208 1.63 25.52 -6.99
N THR A 209 0.68 26.03 -7.77
CA THR A 209 0.07 25.26 -8.87
C THR A 209 1.03 25.08 -10.04
N THR A 210 2.02 25.96 -10.19
CA THR A 210 3.06 25.86 -11.22
C THR A 210 4.12 24.82 -10.86
N THR A 211 4.67 24.88 -9.64
CA THR A 211 5.75 23.97 -9.23
C THR A 211 5.25 22.68 -8.58
N LYS A 212 3.94 22.60 -8.32
CA LYS A 212 3.26 21.50 -7.62
C LYS A 212 3.84 21.22 -6.23
N ARG A 213 4.28 22.28 -5.55
CA ARG A 213 4.90 22.22 -4.22
C ARG A 213 4.01 22.85 -3.16
N ILE A 214 3.90 22.21 -2.01
CA ILE A 214 3.38 22.81 -0.79
C ILE A 214 4.55 23.35 0.01
N THR A 215 4.47 24.61 0.40
CA THR A 215 5.42 25.28 1.29
C THR A 215 4.67 25.74 2.54
N THR A 216 5.09 25.27 3.71
CA THR A 216 4.59 25.76 5.00
C THR A 216 5.14 27.15 5.30
N ALA A 217 4.45 27.92 6.15
CA ALA A 217 4.96 29.20 6.66
C ALA A 217 6.27 29.05 7.45
N GLY A 218 6.52 27.86 8.02
CA GLY A 218 7.78 27.49 8.65
C GLY A 218 8.90 27.06 7.68
N GLY A 219 8.71 27.20 6.36
CA GLY A 219 9.73 26.95 5.34
C GLY A 219 9.90 25.47 4.92
N LYS A 220 9.16 24.52 5.50
CA LYS A 220 9.15 23.14 5.01
C LYS A 220 8.49 23.06 3.64
N VAL A 221 9.11 22.33 2.72
CA VAL A 221 8.62 22.17 1.34
C VAL A 221 8.35 20.70 1.06
N PHE A 222 7.27 20.43 0.33
CA PHE A 222 6.99 19.11 -0.23
C PHE A 222 6.47 19.21 -1.65
N THR A 223 7.06 18.42 -2.55
CA THR A 223 6.54 18.26 -3.90
C THR A 223 5.54 17.10 -3.91
N LEU A 224 4.28 17.38 -4.28
CA LEU A 224 3.23 16.36 -4.37
C LEU A 224 3.53 15.30 -5.44
N TYR A 225 4.39 15.63 -6.40
CA TYR A 225 4.76 14.77 -7.51
C TYR A 225 6.27 14.58 -7.54
N ARG A 226 6.71 13.36 -7.27
CA ARG A 226 8.00 12.89 -7.76
C ARG A 226 7.68 11.78 -8.75
N GLU A 227 7.98 12.00 -10.02
CA GLU A 227 8.07 10.89 -10.97
C GLU A 227 9.02 9.85 -10.37
N MET A 228 8.48 8.71 -10.00
CA MET A 228 9.30 7.54 -9.70
C MET A 228 9.47 6.81 -11.02
N SER A 229 10.69 6.85 -11.55
CA SER A 229 11.09 6.20 -12.79
C SER A 229 10.51 4.77 -12.90
N GLY A 230 9.81 4.48 -14.00
CA GLY A 230 9.55 3.12 -14.47
C GLY A 230 8.14 2.55 -14.34
N ARG A 231 7.20 3.20 -13.66
CA ARG A 231 5.76 2.84 -13.71
C ARG A 231 4.93 4.11 -13.83
N ALA A 232 3.99 4.14 -14.78
CA ALA A 232 3.24 5.33 -15.15
C ALA A 232 2.79 6.12 -13.91
N SER A 233 3.31 7.34 -13.78
CA SER A 233 2.74 8.35 -12.90
C SER A 233 1.28 8.47 -13.31
N ILE A 234 0.36 7.89 -12.54
CA ILE A 234 -1.07 8.10 -12.77
C ILE A 234 -1.29 9.56 -12.40
N LEU A 235 -1.13 10.43 -13.41
CA LEU A 235 -1.33 11.87 -13.38
C LEU A 235 -2.75 12.14 -12.90
N LYS A 236 -2.91 12.22 -11.58
CA LYS A 236 -4.12 12.71 -10.94
C LYS A 236 -3.75 14.02 -10.25
N PHE A 237 -4.36 15.09 -10.74
CA PHE A 237 -4.39 16.40 -10.10
C PHE A 237 -4.77 16.24 -8.62
N PRO A 238 -4.14 17.00 -7.69
CA PRO A 238 -4.41 16.80 -6.28
C PRO A 238 -5.77 17.40 -5.94
N THR A 239 -6.52 16.78 -5.05
CA THR A 239 -7.73 17.38 -4.50
C THR A 239 -7.38 18.38 -3.40
N TYR A 240 -8.28 19.31 -3.11
CA TYR A 240 -8.13 20.23 -1.98
C TYR A 240 -8.02 19.49 -0.64
N LYS A 241 -8.78 18.40 -0.48
CA LYS A 241 -8.61 17.48 0.66
C LYS A 241 -7.18 16.97 0.78
N ALA A 242 -6.57 16.52 -0.32
CA ALA A 242 -5.19 16.03 -0.30
C ALA A 242 -4.18 17.13 0.08
N LEU A 243 -4.41 18.39 -0.33
CA LEU A 243 -3.60 19.52 0.14
C LEU A 243 -3.72 19.74 1.65
N ALA A 244 -4.94 19.70 2.18
CA ALA A 244 -5.20 19.88 3.61
C ALA A 244 -4.58 18.74 4.45
N GLU A 245 -4.77 17.48 4.04
CA GLU A 245 -4.11 16.31 4.65
C GLU A 245 -2.59 16.48 4.63
N ARG A 246 -2.03 16.98 3.51
CA ARG A 246 -0.59 17.17 3.40
C ARG A 246 -0.08 18.31 4.27
N MET A 247 -0.84 19.40 4.41
CA MET A 247 -0.49 20.48 5.31
C MET A 247 -0.46 20.01 6.77
N ALA A 248 -1.43 19.18 7.18
CA ALA A 248 -1.46 18.61 8.53
C ALA A 248 -0.26 17.69 8.83
N ILE A 249 0.31 17.03 7.80
CA ILE A 249 1.55 16.26 7.96
C ILE A 249 2.77 17.19 8.14
N LEU A 250 2.87 18.25 7.33
CA LEU A 250 4.04 19.13 7.32
C LEU A 250 4.08 20.06 8.54
N ASP A 251 2.92 20.55 8.97
CA ASP A 251 2.73 21.35 10.18
C ASP A 251 1.70 20.71 11.11
N PRO A 252 2.14 19.82 12.03
CA PRO A 252 1.25 19.19 13.01
C PRO A 252 0.54 20.18 13.96
N ASN A 253 0.95 21.45 14.01
CA ASN A 253 0.26 22.47 14.81
C ASN A 253 -0.98 23.03 14.10
N PHE A 254 -1.10 22.85 12.78
CA PHE A 254 -2.24 23.31 11.99
C PHE A 254 -3.53 22.61 12.45
N ILE A 255 -3.50 21.28 12.54
CA ILE A 255 -4.61 20.48 13.08
C ILE A 255 -4.03 19.61 14.18
N LYS A 256 -4.26 20.01 15.44
CA LYS A 256 -3.87 19.16 16.57
C LYS A 256 -4.70 17.89 16.54
N VAL A 257 -4.02 16.75 16.37
CA VAL A 257 -4.60 15.44 16.64
C VAL A 257 -5.02 15.44 18.10
N GLN A 258 -6.33 15.37 18.38
CA GLN A 258 -6.78 15.11 19.74
C GLN A 258 -6.42 13.66 20.07
N ASP A 259 -5.33 13.45 20.80
CA ASP A 259 -4.82 12.12 21.18
C ASP A 259 -5.77 11.35 22.13
N LYS A 260 -6.90 11.94 22.53
CA LYS A 260 -7.94 11.29 23.32
C LYS A 260 -9.31 11.65 22.76
N ILE A 261 -10.01 10.65 22.26
CA ILE A 261 -11.48 10.66 22.29
C ILE A 261 -11.82 10.74 23.79
N ILE A 262 -12.20 11.92 24.27
CA ILE A 262 -12.87 12.03 25.55
C ILE A 262 -14.24 11.41 25.27
N VAL A 263 -14.37 10.12 25.53
CA VAL A 263 -15.67 9.48 25.66
C VAL A 263 -16.31 10.21 26.83
N GLY A 264 -17.23 11.14 26.53
CA GLY A 264 -18.04 11.78 27.55
C GLY A 264 -18.67 10.69 28.41
N GLU A 265 -18.77 10.93 29.72
CA GLU A 265 -19.40 9.98 30.64
C GLU A 265 -20.73 9.53 30.03
N VAL A 266 -20.83 8.23 29.77
CA VAL A 266 -22.11 7.61 29.45
C VAL A 266 -22.91 7.71 30.74
N VAL A 267 -23.70 8.78 30.86
CA VAL A 267 -24.77 8.85 31.85
C VAL A 267 -25.71 7.70 31.48
N LYS A 268 -25.56 6.58 32.18
CA LYS A 268 -26.60 5.57 32.22
C LYS A 268 -27.78 6.20 32.93
N ASP A 269 -28.71 6.72 32.15
CA ASP A 269 -30.07 6.96 32.63
C ASP A 269 -30.61 5.66 33.25
N GLY A 270 -31.08 5.75 34.49
CA GLY A 270 -31.97 4.75 35.07
C GLY A 270 -31.37 3.78 36.09
N VAL A 271 -30.66 4.26 37.12
CA VAL A 271 -30.68 3.57 38.43
C VAL A 271 -30.82 4.61 39.55
N GLU A 272 -32.06 4.86 39.94
CA GLU A 272 -32.37 5.37 41.28
C GLU A 272 -31.67 4.49 42.30
N LYS A 273 -30.70 5.07 43.02
CA LYS A 273 -30.23 4.49 44.27
C LYS A 273 -31.15 4.97 45.37
N ASP A 274 -32.13 4.14 45.71
CA ASP A 274 -32.70 4.12 47.04
C ASP A 274 -31.58 3.91 48.06
N LYS A 275 -31.40 4.91 48.93
CA LYS A 275 -30.77 4.75 50.24
C LYS A 275 -31.58 5.54 51.27
N LYS A 276 -32.51 4.84 51.91
CA LYS A 276 -32.82 5.01 53.33
C LYS A 276 -32.59 3.68 54.01
#